data_AF-A0A354FCH3-F1
#
_entry.id   AF-A0A354FCH3-F1
#
_cell.length_a   1.000
_cell.length_b   1.000
_cell.length_c   1.000
_cell.angle_alpha   90.00
_cell.angle_beta   90.00
_cell.angle_gamma   90.00
#
_symmetry.space_group_name_H-M   'P 1'
#
loop_
_entity.id
_entity.type
_entity.pdbx_description
1 polymer ?
#
loop_
_entity_poly.entity_id
_entity_poly.type
_entity_poly.pdbx_seq_one_letter_code
_entity_poly.pdbx_strand_id
1 'polypeptide(L)'
;MKDRLRGFIFISGCGVLEKDENKKVLSESSVRQHMLIFSLKRPGMDDINVRRAINMAVNRGDLAEKVMSGSGISAAGPFPEVLPYGSGLKGYEYNVEEAKKLLDDAAYAIR
;
A
#
# COMPACT_ATOMS: atom_id res chain seq x y z
N MET A 1 -31.19 -19.40 9.74
CA MET A 1 -30.41 -18.36 9.03
C MET A 1 -30.36 -17.07 9.85
N LYS A 2 -29.98 -17.18 11.13
CA LYS A 2 -29.74 -16.07 12.05
C LYS A 2 -28.24 -16.15 12.42
N ASP A 3 -27.65 -15.02 12.80
CA ASP A 3 -26.36 -14.97 13.51
C ASP A 3 -25.06 -14.98 12.69
N ARG A 4 -25.00 -14.15 11.65
CA ARG A 4 -23.70 -13.55 11.28
C ARG A 4 -23.85 -12.04 11.16
N LEU A 5 -23.75 -11.35 12.30
CA LEU A 5 -23.42 -9.93 12.33
C LEU A 5 -22.05 -9.75 11.67
N ARG A 6 -22.05 -9.48 10.36
CA ARG A 6 -20.85 -9.07 9.63
C ARG A 6 -20.61 -7.60 9.93
N GLY A 7 -20.06 -7.32 11.11
CA GLY A 7 -19.54 -5.99 11.44
C GLY A 7 -18.25 -5.73 10.67
N PHE A 8 -18.11 -4.54 10.10
CA PHE A 8 -16.82 -4.08 9.61
C PHE A 8 -15.95 -3.77 10.82
N ILE A 9 -14.82 -4.46 10.91
CA ILE A 9 -13.86 -4.33 12.00
C ILE A 9 -12.66 -3.58 11.45
N PHE A 10 -12.24 -2.52 12.13
CA PHE A 10 -10.97 -1.88 11.87
C PHE A 10 -9.82 -2.83 12.23
N ILE A 11 -8.74 -2.78 11.46
CA ILE A 11 -7.56 -3.64 11.65
C ILE A 11 -7.05 -3.61 13.10
N SER A 12 -7.07 -2.44 13.74
CA SER A 12 -6.67 -2.26 15.13
C SER A 12 -7.50 -3.09 16.14
N GLY A 13 -8.73 -3.46 15.80
CA GLY A 13 -9.60 -4.29 16.63
C GLY A 13 -9.45 -5.80 16.42
N CYS A 14 -8.77 -6.25 15.35
CA CYS A 14 -8.64 -7.68 15.03
C CYS A 14 -7.98 -8.47 16.15
N GLY A 15 -6.88 -7.97 16.73
CA GLY A 15 -6.15 -8.68 17.79
C GLY A 15 -6.94 -8.85 19.10
N VAL A 16 -7.98 -8.05 19.35
CA VAL A 16 -8.88 -8.25 20.50
C VAL A 16 -9.90 -9.35 20.22
N LEU A 17 -10.38 -9.42 18.98
CA LEU A 17 -11.41 -10.37 18.57
C LEU A 17 -10.86 -11.78 18.31
N GLU A 18 -9.60 -11.90 17.90
CA GLU A 18 -8.92 -13.19 17.77
C GLU A 18 -8.72 -13.90 19.12
N LYS A 19 -8.69 -13.14 20.23
CA LYS A 19 -8.56 -13.70 21.59
C LYS A 19 -9.89 -14.15 22.19
N ASP A 20 -11.02 -13.84 21.57
CA ASP A 20 -12.35 -14.20 22.08
C ASP A 20 -12.77 -15.57 21.51
N GLU A 21 -12.85 -16.58 22.37
CA GLU A 21 -13.21 -17.97 22.00
C GLU A 21 -14.60 -18.10 21.36
N ASN A 22 -15.49 -17.12 21.58
CA ASN A 22 -16.85 -17.13 21.04
C ASN A 22 -16.98 -16.47 19.67
N LYS A 23 -15.89 -15.91 19.11
CA LYS A 23 -15.89 -15.19 17.83
C LYS A 23 -14.88 -15.82 16.88
N LYS A 24 -15.26 -15.91 15.60
CA LYS A 24 -14.36 -16.36 14.54
C LYS A 24 -14.03 -15.19 13.62
N VAL A 25 -12.77 -14.76 13.66
CA VAL A 25 -12.23 -13.79 12.70
C VAL A 25 -11.93 -14.53 11.39
N LEU A 26 -12.48 -14.04 10.29
CA LEU A 26 -12.22 -14.58 8.95
C LEU A 26 -11.34 -13.57 8.21
N SER A 27 -10.12 -14.00 7.86
CA SER A 27 -9.20 -13.25 7.02
C SER A 27 -9.07 -13.94 5.68
N GLU A 28 -9.31 -13.19 4.61
CA GLU A 28 -9.28 -13.68 3.24
C GLU A 28 -8.56 -12.68 2.36
N SER A 29 -7.89 -13.16 1.31
CA SER A 29 -7.26 -12.28 0.33
C SER A 29 -8.30 -11.39 -0.34
N SER A 30 -8.08 -10.07 -0.29
CA SER A 30 -8.99 -9.08 -0.85
C SER A 30 -8.48 -8.55 -2.17
N VAL A 31 -9.40 -8.22 -3.08
CA VAL A 31 -9.09 -7.48 -4.32
C VAL A 31 -8.90 -5.97 -4.09
N ARG A 32 -9.00 -5.51 -2.84
CA ARG A 32 -8.82 -4.10 -2.49
C ARG A 32 -7.35 -3.71 -2.59
N GLN A 33 -7.08 -2.66 -3.37
CA GLN A 33 -5.74 -2.09 -3.51
C GLN A 33 -5.71 -0.65 -3.01
N HIS A 34 -4.66 -0.29 -2.26
CA HIS A 34 -4.44 1.09 -1.82
C HIS A 34 -3.43 1.74 -2.77
N MET A 35 -3.81 2.86 -3.38
CA MET A 35 -3.01 3.56 -4.37
C MET A 35 -3.09 5.07 -4.18
N LEU A 36 -1.96 5.73 -4.45
CA LEU A 36 -1.91 7.17 -4.64
C LEU A 36 -2.02 7.46 -6.14
N ILE A 37 -2.98 8.29 -6.52
CA ILE A 37 -3.20 8.71 -7.91
C ILE A 37 -2.65 10.12 -8.08
N PHE A 38 -1.70 10.27 -9.01
CA PHE A 38 -1.10 11.57 -9.32
C PHE A 38 -1.92 12.31 -10.38
N SER A 39 -2.19 13.58 -10.14
CA SER A 39 -2.80 14.46 -11.15
C SER A 39 -1.72 15.02 -12.06
N LEU A 40 -1.67 14.57 -13.31
CA LEU A 40 -0.71 15.03 -14.32
C LEU A 40 -0.94 16.48 -14.78
N LYS A 41 -2.04 17.11 -14.37
CA LYS A 41 -2.31 18.53 -14.65
C LYS A 41 -1.68 19.47 -13.61
N ARG A 42 -1.20 18.92 -12.49
CA ARG A 42 -0.59 19.71 -11.42
C ARG A 42 0.91 19.84 -11.72
N PRO A 43 1.47 21.06 -11.75
CA PRO A 43 2.90 21.26 -11.90
C PRO A 43 3.70 20.45 -10.86
N GLY A 44 4.72 19.75 -11.31
CA GLY A 44 5.57 18.86 -10.52
C GLY A 44 5.08 17.42 -10.43
N MET A 45 3.79 17.16 -10.66
CA MET A 45 3.27 15.78 -10.76
C MET A 45 3.19 15.30 -12.21
N ASP A 46 3.37 16.20 -13.17
CA ASP A 46 3.50 15.96 -14.61
C ASP A 46 4.86 15.33 -14.97
N ASP A 47 5.92 15.64 -14.21
CA ASP A 47 7.23 15.01 -14.35
C ASP A 47 7.23 13.54 -13.86
N ILE A 48 7.71 12.64 -14.72
CA ILE A 48 7.84 11.21 -14.42
C ILE A 48 8.88 10.94 -13.32
N ASN A 49 9.96 11.73 -13.23
CA ASN A 49 11.02 11.55 -12.25
C ASN A 49 10.52 11.88 -10.84
N VAL A 50 9.70 12.92 -10.70
CA VAL A 50 9.05 13.24 -9.42
C VAL A 50 8.13 12.11 -8.98
N ARG A 51 7.32 11.55 -9.90
CA ARG A 51 6.46 10.41 -9.58
C ARG A 51 7.25 9.15 -9.21
N ARG A 52 8.38 8.89 -9.87
CA ARG A 52 9.30 7.78 -9.53
C ARG A 52 9.91 7.99 -8.15
N ALA A 53 10.42 9.19 -7.87
CA ALA A 53 10.96 9.54 -6.57
C ALA A 53 9.97 9.28 -5.44
N ILE A 54 8.71 9.73 -5.59
CA ILE A 54 7.67 9.47 -4.59
C ILE A 54 7.44 7.97 -4.41
N ASN A 55 7.42 7.19 -5.49
CA ASN A 55 7.25 5.73 -5.38
C ASN A 55 8.40 5.04 -4.64
N MET A 56 9.63 5.56 -4.76
CA MET A 56 10.83 5.01 -4.11
C MET A 56 10.99 5.51 -2.66
N ALA A 57 10.44 6.68 -2.34
CA ALA A 57 10.44 7.24 -0.99
C ALA A 57 9.41 6.58 -0.05
N VAL A 58 8.50 5.75 -0.56
CA VAL A 58 7.47 5.07 0.25
C VAL A 58 7.90 3.64 0.55
N ASN A 59 8.13 3.34 1.84
CA ASN A 59 8.39 1.98 2.31
C ASN A 59 7.07 1.20 2.44
N ARG A 60 6.74 0.39 1.42
CA ARG A 60 5.52 -0.42 1.38
C ARG A 60 5.53 -1.57 2.39
N GLY A 61 6.71 -2.11 2.71
CA GLY A 61 6.87 -3.17 3.72
C GLY A 61 6.50 -2.67 5.11
N ASP A 62 7.06 -1.53 5.52
CA ASP A 62 6.73 -0.90 6.80
C ASP A 62 5.25 -0.49 6.88
N LEU A 63 4.65 -0.04 5.76
CA LEU A 63 3.22 0.26 5.73
C LEU A 63 2.37 -1.00 5.96
N ALA A 64 2.71 -2.11 5.31
CA ALA A 64 2.00 -3.38 5.49
C ALA A 64 2.15 -3.92 6.93
N GLU A 65 3.35 -3.83 7.50
CA GLU A 65 3.63 -4.34 8.84
C GLU A 65 3.05 -3.42 9.94
N LYS A 66 3.41 -2.13 9.93
CA LYS A 66 3.14 -1.22 11.04
C LYS A 66 1.76 -0.56 10.93
N VAL A 67 1.38 -0.09 9.74
CA VAL A 67 0.10 0.60 9.55
C VAL A 67 -1.05 -0.40 9.40
N MET A 68 -0.82 -1.47 8.64
CA MET A 68 -1.84 -2.52 8.45
C MET A 68 -1.70 -3.68 9.45
N SER A 69 -0.84 -3.57 10.47
CA SER A 69 -0.66 -4.60 11.51
C SER A 69 -0.46 -6.01 10.93
N GLY A 70 0.30 -6.13 9.84
CA GLY A 70 0.55 -7.40 9.14
C GLY A 70 -0.64 -7.95 8.34
N SER A 71 -1.79 -7.27 8.34
CA SER A 71 -2.98 -7.65 7.55
C SER A 71 -2.91 -7.18 6.09
N GLY A 72 -1.82 -6.52 5.70
CA GLY A 72 -1.58 -6.04 4.34
C GLY A 72 -0.40 -6.75 3.67
N ILE A 73 -0.37 -6.69 2.35
CA ILE A 73 0.74 -7.20 1.54
C ILE A 73 1.30 -6.02 0.73
N SER A 74 2.62 -5.93 0.60
CA SER A 74 3.27 -4.91 -0.22
C SER A 74 2.81 -5.00 -1.67
N ALA A 75 2.22 -3.92 -2.18
CA ALA A 75 1.76 -3.87 -3.56
C ALA A 75 2.92 -3.70 -4.55
N ALA A 76 3.01 -4.59 -5.54
CA ALA A 76 3.94 -4.47 -6.66
C ALA A 76 3.38 -3.65 -7.84
N GLY A 77 2.06 -3.48 -7.90
CA GLY A 77 1.37 -2.81 -9.01
C GLY A 77 -0.11 -2.49 -8.71
N PRO A 78 -0.86 -2.06 -9.73
CA PRO A 78 -2.28 -1.70 -9.58
C PRO A 78 -3.17 -2.91 -9.25
N PHE A 79 -2.73 -4.11 -9.60
CA PHE A 79 -3.51 -5.34 -9.46
C PHE A 79 -2.89 -6.25 -8.41
N PRO A 80 -3.69 -6.85 -7.52
CA PRO A 80 -3.22 -7.85 -6.57
C PRO A 80 -2.81 -9.15 -7.26
N GLU A 81 -1.89 -9.89 -6.64
CA GLU A 81 -1.33 -11.15 -7.17
C GLU A 81 -2.37 -12.27 -7.36
N VAL A 82 -3.51 -12.20 -6.66
CA VAL A 82 -4.63 -13.14 -6.84
C VAL A 82 -5.24 -13.08 -8.25
N LEU A 83 -4.99 -11.99 -8.99
CA LEU A 83 -5.44 -11.84 -10.37
C LEU A 83 -4.33 -12.30 -11.34
N PRO A 84 -4.67 -12.98 -12.45
CA PRO A 84 -3.68 -13.52 -13.38
C PRO A 84 -2.67 -12.48 -13.90
N TYR A 85 -3.13 -11.25 -14.12
CA TYR A 85 -2.35 -10.12 -14.63
C TYR A 85 -1.69 -9.27 -13.54
N GLY A 86 -1.86 -9.62 -12.27
CA GLY A 86 -1.18 -8.97 -11.14
C GLY A 86 0.07 -9.71 -10.66
N SER A 87 0.28 -10.95 -11.13
CA SER A 87 1.42 -11.79 -10.73
C SER A 87 2.72 -11.41 -11.46
N GLY A 88 3.86 -11.57 -10.78
CA GLY A 88 5.20 -11.40 -11.38
C GLY A 88 5.62 -9.96 -11.70
N LEU A 89 4.84 -8.96 -11.25
CA LEU A 89 5.22 -7.56 -11.40
C LEU A 89 6.34 -7.20 -10.42
N LYS A 90 7.37 -6.50 -10.89
CA LYS A 90 8.39 -5.91 -10.02
C LYS A 90 7.99 -4.48 -9.66
N GLY A 91 7.64 -4.26 -8.39
CA GLY A 91 7.32 -2.95 -7.86
C GLY A 91 8.55 -2.05 -7.67
N TYR A 92 8.32 -0.82 -7.23
CA TYR A 92 9.38 0.10 -6.84
C TYR A 92 9.99 -0.32 -5.51
N GLU A 93 11.32 -0.43 -5.50
CA GLU A 93 12.09 -0.68 -4.28
C GLU A 93 12.17 0.60 -3.43
N TYR A 94 12.21 0.43 -2.11
CA TYR A 94 12.34 1.55 -1.19
C TYR A 94 13.80 2.04 -1.18
N ASN A 95 14.03 3.22 -1.73
CA ASN A 95 15.35 3.85 -1.80
C ASN A 95 15.20 5.37 -1.73
N VAL A 96 15.40 5.91 -0.52
CA VAL A 96 15.26 7.35 -0.26
C VAL A 96 16.38 8.16 -0.92
N GLU A 97 17.59 7.62 -1.00
CA GLU A 97 18.73 8.35 -1.56
C GLU A 97 18.59 8.51 -3.08
N GLU A 98 18.15 7.46 -3.78
CA GLU A 98 17.83 7.56 -5.20
C GLU A 98 16.59 8.44 -5.45
N ALA A 99 15.59 8.40 -4.57
CA ALA A 99 14.44 9.31 -4.65
C ALA A 99 14.86 10.78 -4.55
N LYS A 100 15.74 11.15 -3.60
CA LYS A 100 16.27 12.52 -3.48
C LYS A 100 17.01 12.94 -4.74
N LYS A 101 17.89 12.06 -5.26
CA LYS A 101 18.62 12.33 -6.50
C LYS A 101 17.69 12.63 -7.67
N LEU A 102 16.62 11.83 -7.84
CA LEU A 102 15.62 12.05 -8.89
C LEU A 102 14.87 13.39 -8.75
N LEU A 103 14.68 13.89 -7.52
CA LEU A 103 14.06 15.19 -7.27
C LEU A 103 15.03 16.35 -7.55
N ASP A 104 16.30 16.19 -7.18
CA ASP A 104 17.35 17.19 -7.45
C ASP A 104 17.58 17.35 -8.97
N ASP A 105 17.66 16.23 -9.70
CA ASP A 105 17.80 16.21 -11.16
C ASP A 105 16.60 16.86 -11.87
N ALA A 106 15.41 16.77 -11.27
CA ALA A 106 14.19 17.40 -11.77
C ALA A 106 14.04 18.88 -11.33
N ALA A 107 15.08 19.47 -10.73
CA ALA A 107 15.10 20.83 -10.18
C ALA A 107 14.03 21.08 -9.08
N TYR A 108 13.55 20.02 -8.43
CA TYR A 108 12.67 20.07 -7.26
C TYR A 108 13.45 19.89 -5.95
N ALA A 109 14.69 20.39 -5.92
CA ALA A 109 15.60 20.22 -4.79
C ALA A 109 14.90 20.54 -3.46
N ILE A 110 14.92 19.56 -2.56
CA ILE A 110 14.36 19.70 -1.21
C ILE A 110 15.36 20.56 -0.43
N ARG A 111 15.05 21.86 -0.27
CA ARG A 111 15.74 22.73 0.69
C ARG A 111 15.16 22.56 2.10
#